data_AF-A0A3D1QE34-F1
#
_entry.id   AF-A0A3D1QE34-F1
#
_cell.length_a   1.000
_cell.length_b   1.000
_cell.length_c   1.000
_cell.angle_alpha   90.00
_cell.angle_beta   90.00
_cell.angle_gamma   90.00
#
_symmetry.space_group_name_H-M   'P 1'
#
loop_
_entity.id
_entity.type
_entity.pdbx_description
1 polymer ?
#
loop_
_entity_poly.entity_id
_entity_poly.type
_entity_poly.pdbx_seq_one_letter_code
_entity_poly.pdbx_strand_id
1 'polypeptide(L)'
;MDTALINLAYSFLSLVIPVIAVMVVELIRRYLGLQKMAQVNEAITNKKALALIAVRFAEQTYQDLHGEEKFNKAASWLAEQVDQYGFNVSETEIKGLIEAALRQLKDEFASEWHKQLQ
;
A
#
# COMPACT_ATOMS: atom_id res chain seq x y z
N MET A 1 1.31 -57.58 -24.87
CA MET A 1 2.05 -57.10 -23.68
C MET A 1 1.50 -55.73 -23.29
N ASP A 2 0.17 -55.59 -23.30
CA ASP A 2 -0.44 -54.29 -23.62
C ASP A 2 -1.30 -53.78 -22.47
N THR A 3 -2.10 -54.62 -21.82
CA THR A 3 -2.98 -54.22 -20.72
C THR A 3 -2.25 -53.93 -19.41
N ALA A 4 -1.22 -54.72 -19.06
CA ALA A 4 -0.45 -54.49 -17.83
C ALA A 4 0.35 -53.17 -17.88
N LEU A 5 0.94 -52.87 -19.04
CA LEU A 5 1.69 -51.63 -19.25
C LEU A 5 0.76 -50.41 -19.24
N ILE A 6 -0.41 -50.52 -19.88
CA ILE A 6 -1.45 -49.48 -19.88
C ILE A 6 -1.98 -49.22 -18.46
N ASN A 7 -2.25 -50.28 -17.68
CA ASN A 7 -2.73 -50.13 -16.30
C ASN A 7 -1.68 -49.50 -15.38
N LEU A 8 -0.40 -49.83 -15.58
CA LEU A 8 0.69 -49.20 -14.83
C LEU A 8 0.83 -47.72 -15.21
N ALA A 9 0.75 -47.38 -16.49
CA ALA A 9 0.74 -45.99 -16.96
C ALA A 9 -0.45 -45.19 -16.41
N TYR A 10 -1.65 -45.79 -16.40
CA TYR A 10 -2.85 -45.17 -15.85
C TYR A 10 -2.75 -44.94 -14.34
N SER A 11 -2.21 -45.92 -13.61
CA SER A 11 -2.00 -45.81 -12.15
C SER A 11 -0.96 -44.74 -11.81
N PHE A 12 0.05 -44.57 -12.66
CA PHE A 12 1.03 -43.50 -12.52
C PHE A 12 0.42 -42.12 -12.83
N LEU A 13 -0.31 -41.99 -13.93
CA LEU A 13 -0.99 -40.75 -14.31
C LEU A 13 -2.01 -40.29 -13.27
N SER A 14 -2.80 -41.22 -12.72
CA SER A 14 -3.81 -40.92 -11.71
C SER A 14 -3.19 -40.42 -10.39
N LEU A 15 -1.94 -40.79 -10.09
CA LEU A 15 -1.19 -40.27 -8.95
C LEU A 15 -0.57 -38.88 -9.25
N VAL A 16 -0.03 -38.69 -10.44
CA VAL A 16 0.72 -37.48 -10.81
C VAL A 16 -0.19 -36.30 -11.13
N ILE A 17 -1.32 -36.53 -11.81
CA ILE A 17 -2.25 -35.47 -12.22
C ILE A 17 -2.75 -34.62 -11.03
N PRO A 18 -3.21 -35.20 -9.90
CA PRO A 18 -3.64 -34.43 -8.74
C PRO A 18 -2.52 -33.57 -8.15
N VAL A 19 -1.28 -34.10 -8.11
CA VAL A 19 -0.12 -33.38 -7.60
C VAL A 19 0.20 -32.17 -8.48
N ILE A 20 0.21 -32.35 -9.80
CA ILE A 20 0.40 -31.25 -10.75
C ILE A 20 -0.74 -30.24 -10.63
N ALA A 21 -1.99 -30.69 -10.50
CA ALA A 21 -3.13 -29.80 -10.36
C ALA A 21 -3.02 -28.90 -9.12
N VAL A 22 -2.65 -29.47 -7.96
CA VAL A 22 -2.40 -28.69 -6.74
C VAL A 22 -1.26 -27.69 -6.94
N MET A 23 -0.17 -28.11 -7.59
CA MET A 23 0.98 -27.25 -7.86
C MET A 23 0.61 -26.06 -8.75
N VAL A 24 -0.15 -26.28 -9.82
CA VAL A 24 -0.62 -25.21 -10.72
C VAL A 24 -1.50 -24.21 -9.97
N VAL A 25 -2.44 -24.69 -9.15
CA VAL A 25 -3.30 -23.81 -8.34
C VAL A 25 -2.48 -22.95 -7.39
N GLU A 26 -1.47 -23.53 -6.73
CA GLU A 26 -0.60 -22.81 -5.80
C GLU A 26 0.25 -21.73 -6.51
N LEU A 27 0.78 -22.04 -7.70
CA LEU A 27 1.52 -21.05 -8.51
C LEU A 27 0.64 -19.87 -8.91
N ILE A 28 -0.61 -20.11 -9.33
CA ILE A 28 -1.56 -19.05 -9.66
C ILE A 28 -1.87 -18.20 -8.42
N ARG A 29 -2.13 -18.81 -7.27
CA ARG A 29 -2.40 -18.10 -6.01
C ARG A 29 -1.24 -17.18 -5.62
N ARG A 30 0.01 -17.66 -5.72
CA ARG A 30 1.21 -16.87 -5.43
C ARG A 30 1.33 -15.69 -6.39
N TYR A 31 1.17 -15.92 -7.68
CA TYR A 31 1.28 -14.87 -8.70
C TYR A 31 0.24 -13.76 -8.51
N LEU A 32 -1.03 -14.13 -8.28
CA LEU A 32 -2.11 -13.17 -8.00
C LEU A 32 -1.91 -12.45 -6.67
N GLY A 33 -1.38 -13.14 -5.66
CA GLY A 33 -1.04 -12.54 -4.37
C GLY A 33 -0.02 -11.41 -4.51
N LEU A 34 1.05 -11.63 -5.29
CA LEU A 34 2.07 -10.62 -5.54
C LEU A 34 1.52 -9.38 -6.25
N GLN A 35 0.67 -9.56 -7.27
CA GLN A 35 0.05 -8.44 -7.99
C GLN A 35 -0.86 -7.60 -7.09
N LYS A 36 -1.71 -8.26 -6.30
CA LYS A 36 -2.59 -7.56 -5.36
C LYS A 36 -1.79 -6.77 -4.32
N MET A 37 -0.71 -7.34 -3.78
CA MET A 37 0.16 -6.65 -2.85
C MET A 37 0.84 -5.43 -3.49
N ALA A 38 1.28 -5.54 -4.74
CA ALA A 38 1.86 -4.41 -5.48
C ALA A 38 0.85 -3.25 -5.61
N GLN A 39 -0.38 -3.55 -6.04
CA GLN A 39 -1.44 -2.53 -6.18
C GLN A 39 -1.81 -1.88 -4.84
N VAL A 40 -1.90 -2.67 -3.76
CA VAL A 40 -2.16 -2.16 -2.41
C VAL A 40 -1.03 -1.24 -1.94
N ASN A 41 0.22 -1.65 -2.15
CA ASN A 41 1.38 -0.85 -1.78
C ASN A 41 1.43 0.47 -2.56
N GLU A 42 1.13 0.43 -3.86
CA GLU A 42 1.04 1.62 -4.71
C GLU A 42 -0.06 2.57 -4.22
N ALA A 43 -1.26 2.04 -3.92
CA ALA A 43 -2.35 2.84 -3.37
C ALA A 43 -1.98 3.49 -2.02
N ILE A 44 -1.36 2.74 -1.10
CA ILE A 44 -0.87 3.28 0.18
C ILE A 44 0.18 4.37 -0.05
N THR A 45 1.08 4.17 -1.01
CA THR A 45 2.15 5.12 -1.33
C THR A 45 1.57 6.42 -1.87
N ASN A 46 0.59 6.34 -2.78
CA ASN A 46 -0.10 7.50 -3.32
C ASN A 46 -0.87 8.27 -2.23
N LYS A 47 -1.57 7.57 -1.33
CA LYS A 47 -2.26 8.20 -0.19
C LYS A 47 -1.28 8.95 0.74
N LYS A 48 -0.13 8.34 1.05
CA LYS A 48 0.92 8.98 1.87
C LYS A 48 1.53 10.20 1.17
N ALA A 49 1.79 10.11 -0.14
CA ALA A 49 2.30 11.22 -0.93
C ALA A 49 1.31 12.40 -0.94
N LEU A 50 0.02 12.13 -1.15
CA LEU A 50 -1.03 13.15 -1.07
C LEU A 50 -1.12 13.80 0.32
N ALA A 51 -0.99 13.01 1.39
CA ALA A 51 -0.98 13.54 2.75
C ALA A 51 0.22 14.46 3.02
N LEU A 52 1.41 14.13 2.50
CA LEU A 52 2.58 14.99 2.60
C LEU A 52 2.36 16.32 1.85
N ILE A 53 1.75 16.26 0.67
CA ILE A 53 1.38 17.45 -0.10
C ILE A 53 0.36 18.29 0.69
N ALA A 54 -0.63 17.66 1.32
CA ALA A 54 -1.64 18.33 2.13
C ALA A 54 -1.03 19.13 3.29
N VAL A 55 -0.10 18.52 4.02
CA VAL A 55 0.62 19.19 5.12
C VAL A 55 1.42 20.38 4.60
N ARG A 56 2.15 20.22 3.49
CA ARG A 56 2.95 21.31 2.89
C ARG A 56 2.07 22.44 2.38
N PHE A 57 0.95 22.10 1.73
CA PHE A 57 -0.03 23.08 1.26
C PHE A 57 -0.61 23.87 2.44
N ALA A 58 -0.98 23.17 3.52
CA ALA A 58 -1.52 23.82 4.70
C ALA A 58 -0.50 24.74 5.38
N GLU A 59 0.78 24.32 5.43
CA GLU A 59 1.86 25.14 5.96
C GLU A 59 2.08 26.42 5.15
N GLN A 60 2.07 26.32 3.82
CA GLN A 60 2.29 27.46 2.93
C GLN A 60 1.11 28.43 2.88
N THR A 61 -0.11 27.90 2.90
CA THR A 61 -1.35 28.67 2.69
C THR A 61 -1.86 29.30 3.98
N TYR A 62 -1.77 28.57 5.10
CA TYR A 62 -2.34 28.98 6.38
C TYR A 62 -1.24 29.37 7.37
N GLN A 63 -0.43 30.35 7.02
CA GLN A 63 0.72 30.78 7.83
C GLN A 63 0.30 31.32 9.21
N ASP A 64 -0.87 31.95 9.28
CA ASP A 64 -1.43 32.50 10.51
C ASP A 64 -2.11 31.46 11.41
N LEU A 65 -2.34 30.24 10.90
CA LEU A 65 -2.95 29.15 11.67
C LEU A 65 -1.89 28.29 12.35
N HIS A 66 -2.22 27.79 13.53
CA HIS A 66 -1.29 27.00 14.34
C HIS A 66 -1.93 25.70 14.84
N GLY A 67 -1.08 24.70 15.08
CA GLY A 67 -1.45 23.45 15.73
C GLY A 67 -2.66 22.76 15.09
N GLU A 68 -3.71 22.56 15.89
CA GLU A 68 -4.92 21.82 15.53
C GLU A 68 -5.69 22.45 14.36
N GLU A 69 -5.73 23.78 14.26
CA GLU A 69 -6.45 24.45 13.17
C GLU A 69 -5.80 24.15 11.82
N LYS A 70 -4.47 24.23 11.75
CA LYS A 70 -3.71 23.90 10.53
C LYS A 70 -3.79 22.40 10.20
N PHE A 71 -3.76 21.55 11.22
CA PHE A 71 -3.98 20.11 11.06
C PHE A 71 -5.34 19.81 10.42
N ASN A 72 -6.41 20.44 10.92
CA ASN A 72 -7.75 20.27 10.38
C ASN A 72 -7.88 20.79 8.95
N LYS A 73 -7.18 21.87 8.59
CA LYS A 73 -7.11 22.34 7.20
C LYS A 73 -6.40 21.36 6.28
N ALA A 74 -5.29 20.77 6.72
CA ALA A 74 -4.60 19.73 5.95
C ALA A 74 -5.49 18.49 5.75
N ALA A 75 -6.21 18.06 6.80
CA ALA A 75 -7.15 16.94 6.73
C ALA A 75 -8.32 17.23 5.79
N SER A 76 -8.90 18.43 5.86
CA SER A 76 -9.99 18.87 4.96
C SER A 76 -9.53 18.91 3.50
N TRP A 77 -8.34 19.42 3.24
CA TRP A 77 -7.79 19.46 1.89
C TRP A 77 -7.52 18.04 1.36
N LEU A 78 -6.95 17.16 2.19
CA LEU A 78 -6.73 15.77 1.81
C LEU A 78 -8.06 15.06 1.51
N ALA A 79 -9.12 15.33 2.29
CA ALA A 79 -10.45 14.78 2.08
C ALA A 79 -11.02 15.16 0.70
N GLU A 80 -10.89 16.42 0.28
CA GLU A 80 -11.29 16.86 -1.07
C GLU A 80 -10.49 16.16 -2.17
N GLN A 81 -9.17 16.03 -1.99
CA GLN A 81 -8.33 15.40 -3.00
C GLN A 81 -8.62 13.91 -3.14
N VAL A 82 -8.77 13.18 -2.04
CA VAL A 82 -9.06 11.74 -2.11
C VAL A 82 -10.42 11.46 -2.73
N ASP A 83 -11.42 12.32 -2.47
CA ASP A 83 -12.74 12.25 -3.11
C ASP A 83 -12.64 12.52 -4.63
N GLN A 84 -11.90 13.56 -5.02
CA GLN A 84 -11.68 13.91 -6.42
C GLN A 84 -10.99 12.80 -7.22
N TYR A 85 -10.04 12.09 -6.62
CA TYR A 85 -9.30 10.99 -7.27
C TYR A 85 -9.96 9.60 -7.07
N GLY A 86 -11.14 9.54 -6.44
CA GLY A 86 -11.91 8.30 -6.27
C GLY A 86 -11.35 7.33 -5.24
N PHE A 87 -10.52 7.80 -4.30
CA PHE A 87 -10.07 7.00 -3.18
C PHE A 87 -11.13 7.00 -2.07
N ASN A 88 -11.61 5.82 -1.68
CA ASN A 88 -12.40 5.68 -0.47
C ASN A 88 -11.47 5.68 0.76
N VAL A 89 -11.43 6.80 1.48
CA VAL A 89 -10.57 6.99 2.66
C VAL A 89 -11.42 7.51 3.80
N SER A 90 -11.38 6.83 4.95
CA SER A 90 -12.14 7.27 6.13
C SER A 90 -11.53 8.51 6.78
N GLU A 91 -12.32 9.27 7.52
CA GLU A 91 -11.83 10.45 8.27
C GLU A 91 -10.68 10.07 9.23
N THR A 92 -10.80 8.93 9.92
CA THR A 92 -9.75 8.42 10.81
C THR A 92 -8.46 8.10 10.05
N GLU A 93 -8.57 7.52 8.86
CA GLU A 93 -7.41 7.23 8.00
C GLU A 93 -6.78 8.53 7.48
N ILE A 94 -7.58 9.52 7.08
CA ILE A 94 -7.10 10.86 6.70
C ILE A 94 -6.28 11.48 7.84
N LYS A 95 -6.83 11.54 9.06
CA LYS A 95 -6.12 12.09 10.23
C LYS A 95 -4.83 11.32 10.52
N GLY A 96 -4.86 9.99 10.43
CA GLY A 96 -3.68 9.15 10.60
C GLY A 96 -2.61 9.40 9.53
N LEU A 97 -3.00 9.60 8.27
CA LEU A 97 -2.09 9.91 7.17
C LEU A 97 -1.43 11.29 7.35
N ILE A 98 -2.19 12.30 7.80
CA ILE A 98 -1.66 13.63 8.12
C ILE A 98 -0.65 13.54 9.28
N GLU A 99 -0.98 12.83 10.35
CA GLU A 99 -0.07 12.65 11.50
C GLU A 99 1.21 11.93 11.09
N ALA A 100 1.11 10.88 10.27
CA ALA A 100 2.25 10.17 9.73
C ALA A 100 3.15 11.07 8.86
N ALA A 101 2.55 11.95 8.03
CA ALA A 101 3.29 12.92 7.24
C ALA A 101 4.01 13.96 8.10
N LEU A 102 3.36 14.47 9.15
CA LEU A 102 3.98 15.38 10.13
C LEU A 102 5.15 14.73 10.85
N ARG A 103 4.98 13.47 11.29
CA ARG A 103 6.04 12.67 11.91
C ARG A 103 7.24 12.52 10.97
N GLN A 104 6.99 12.16 9.72
CA GLN A 104 8.03 12.02 8.71
C GLN A 104 8.81 13.33 8.52
N LEU A 105 8.13 14.46 8.35
CA LEU A 105 8.80 15.76 8.18
C LEU A 105 9.64 16.16 9.40
N LYS A 106 9.15 15.86 10.62
CA LYS A 106 9.91 16.10 11.86
C LYS A 106 11.17 15.24 11.92
N ASP A 107 11.06 13.96 11.56
CA ASP A 107 12.18 13.02 11.56
C ASP A 107 13.22 13.41 10.50
N GLU A 108 12.79 13.82 9.30
CA GLU A 108 13.66 14.35 8.23
C GLU A 108 14.42 15.60 8.70
N PHE A 109 13.71 16.57 9.30
CA PHE A 109 14.33 17.79 9.83
C PHE A 109 15.35 17.49 10.94
N ALA A 110 15.00 16.60 11.87
CA ALA A 110 15.90 16.22 12.97
C ALA A 110 17.17 15.53 12.46
N SER A 111 17.06 14.72 11.40
CA SER A 111 18.20 14.07 10.75
C SER A 111 19.13 15.08 10.08
N GLU A 112 18.58 16.02 9.30
CA GLU A 112 19.37 17.06 8.64
C GLU A 112 20.06 17.98 9.65
N TRP A 113 19.39 18.32 10.75
CA TRP A 113 19.98 19.08 11.84
C TRP A 113 21.19 18.36 12.46
N HIS A 114 21.09 17.04 12.70
CA HIS A 114 22.22 16.26 13.24
C HIS A 114 23.43 16.22 12.30
N LYS A 115 23.21 16.17 10.98
CA LYS A 115 24.30 16.17 9.99
C LYS A 115 25.07 17.48 9.97
N GLN A 116 24.40 18.61 10.24
CA GLN A 116 25.05 19.93 10.24
C GLN A 116 25.89 20.18 11.50
N LEU A 117 25.68 19.41 12.57
CA LEU A 117 26.42 19.52 13.84
C LEU A 117 27.65 18.61 13.91
N GLN A 118 27.94 17.82 12.87
CA GLN A 118 29.12 16.95 12.74
C GLN A 118 30.12 17.56 11.75
#